data_AF-A0A1C4QH85-F1
#
_entry.id   AF-A0A1C4QH85-F1
#
_cell.length_a   1.000
_cell.length_b   1.000
_cell.length_c   1.000
_cell.angle_alpha   90.00
_cell.angle_beta   90.00
_cell.angle_gamma   90.00
#
_symmetry.space_group_name_H-M   'P 1'
#
loop_
_entity.id
_entity.type
_entity.pdbx_description
1 polymer ?
#
loop_
_entity_poly.entity_id
_entity_poly.type
_entity_poly.pdbx_seq_one_letter_code
_entity_poly.pdbx_strand_id
1 'polypeptide(L)'
;MWGWCKKNDVRTVTTYPGNTVHTDTPDKSGHPEKIKATSPKGTLVDLAYIYTRQDGEDGGKIRTTTDAAAGTRTSYEYDSAGRFSYAAENKGSTLNASWQYCYDLAGNLTSQGVDKGCPRGTTYTVNDAQQITAKDGSTANWSYDQIGNETAAATTPETTRTGIKWTDRSPNASSSVTRSSTTGRWASPPPQRPEWTPDSTANPGAR
;
A
#
# COMPACT_ATOMS: atom_id res chain seq x y z
N MET A 1 -27.30 -6.71 18.25
CA MET A 1 -27.63 -8.14 17.99
C MET A 1 -26.30 -8.87 17.82
N TRP A 2 -26.04 -9.89 18.64
CA TRP A 2 -24.73 -10.53 18.80
C TRP A 2 -24.38 -11.43 17.61
N GLY A 3 -23.14 -11.31 17.12
CA GLY A 3 -22.65 -11.99 15.93
C GLY A 3 -22.35 -13.47 16.16
N TRP A 4 -22.65 -14.29 15.17
CA TRP A 4 -22.35 -15.72 15.16
C TRP A 4 -20.87 -15.91 14.79
N CYS A 5 -20.12 -16.56 15.67
CA CYS A 5 -18.76 -17.02 15.42
C CYS A 5 -18.81 -18.48 14.95
N LYS A 6 -18.22 -18.81 13.80
CA LYS A 6 -17.89 -20.20 13.45
C LYS A 6 -16.53 -20.32 12.77
N LYS A 7 -15.72 -21.19 13.39
CA LYS A 7 -14.38 -21.68 13.06
C LYS A 7 -13.29 -20.60 12.97
N ASN A 8 -12.33 -20.67 13.90
CA ASN A 8 -11.13 -19.83 14.04
C ASN A 8 -11.31 -18.44 14.68
N ASP A 9 -12.39 -18.21 15.41
CA ASP A 9 -12.67 -16.93 16.11
C ASP A 9 -12.72 -15.68 15.20
N VAL A 10 -12.88 -15.89 13.88
CA VAL A 10 -13.01 -14.80 12.92
C VAL A 10 -14.47 -14.34 12.88
N ARG A 11 -14.69 -13.07 13.19
CA ARG A 11 -15.99 -12.42 13.02
C ARG A 11 -16.27 -12.25 11.52
N THR A 12 -17.11 -13.10 10.96
CA THR A 12 -17.43 -13.08 9.53
C THR A 12 -18.58 -12.15 9.16
N VAL A 13 -19.38 -11.69 10.13
CA VAL A 13 -20.50 -10.76 9.89
C VAL A 13 -20.59 -9.72 11.00
N THR A 14 -20.78 -8.47 10.60
CA THR A 14 -21.06 -7.33 11.47
C THR A 14 -22.24 -6.54 10.93
N THR A 15 -23.28 -6.36 11.75
CA THR A 15 -24.37 -5.43 11.43
C THR A 15 -24.22 -4.16 12.25
N TYR A 16 -24.17 -3.02 11.59
CA TYR A 16 -24.07 -1.70 12.18
C TYR A 16 -25.45 -1.03 12.29
N PRO A 17 -25.59 0.01 13.14
CA PRO A 17 -26.76 0.88 13.11
C PRO A 17 -27.04 1.41 11.70
N GLY A 18 -28.33 1.51 11.33
CA GLY A 18 -28.73 1.87 9.96
C GLY A 18 -28.78 0.69 8.98
N ASN A 19 -28.74 -0.56 9.47
CA ASN A 19 -28.84 -1.80 8.70
C ASN A 19 -27.71 -1.99 7.66
N THR A 20 -26.55 -1.38 7.91
CA THR A 20 -25.35 -1.71 7.14
C THR A 20 -24.81 -3.05 7.61
N VAL A 21 -24.60 -3.99 6.68
CA VAL A 21 -24.06 -5.33 6.95
C VAL A 21 -22.70 -5.44 6.28
N HIS A 22 -21.68 -5.75 7.06
CA HIS A 22 -20.33 -6.06 6.62
C HIS A 22 -20.08 -7.56 6.80
N THR A 23 -19.55 -8.20 5.76
CA THR A 23 -19.25 -9.63 5.72
C THR A 23 -17.81 -9.84 5.28
N ASP A 24 -17.06 -10.62 6.06
CA ASP A 24 -15.71 -11.10 5.74
C ASP A 24 -15.76 -12.62 5.56
N THR A 25 -15.39 -13.08 4.36
CA THR A 25 -15.27 -14.50 4.04
C THR A 25 -13.79 -14.83 3.89
N PRO A 26 -13.18 -15.56 4.84
CA PRO A 26 -11.80 -15.99 4.71
C PRO A 26 -11.67 -17.23 3.80
N ASP A 27 -10.50 -17.38 3.18
CA ASP A 27 -10.09 -18.58 2.45
C ASP A 27 -9.63 -19.70 3.42
N LYS A 28 -9.11 -20.81 2.86
CA LYS A 28 -8.61 -21.96 3.64
C LYS A 28 -7.39 -21.62 4.51
N SER A 29 -6.61 -20.62 4.14
CA SER A 29 -5.44 -20.13 4.87
C SER A 29 -5.81 -19.07 5.92
N GLY A 30 -7.06 -18.62 5.93
CA GLY A 30 -7.57 -17.60 6.84
C GLY A 30 -7.40 -16.17 6.33
N HIS A 31 -6.90 -15.98 5.11
CA HIS A 31 -6.83 -14.66 4.49
C HIS A 31 -8.22 -14.23 3.99
N PRO A 32 -8.56 -12.93 3.97
CA PRO A 32 -9.82 -12.48 3.41
C PRO A 32 -9.91 -12.84 1.92
N GLU A 33 -10.85 -13.72 1.56
CA GLU A 33 -11.19 -14.06 0.17
C GLU A 33 -12.18 -13.06 -0.40
N LYS A 34 -13.19 -12.67 0.41
CA LYS A 34 -14.21 -11.68 0.03
C LYS A 34 -14.55 -10.78 1.20
N ILE A 35 -14.69 -9.49 0.92
CA ILE A 35 -15.18 -8.48 1.85
C ILE A 35 -16.35 -7.76 1.19
N LYS A 36 -17.52 -7.79 1.83
CA LYS A 36 -18.73 -7.18 1.27
C LYS A 36 -19.44 -6.33 2.31
N ALA A 37 -19.75 -5.09 1.96
CA ALA A 37 -20.58 -4.21 2.76
C ALA A 37 -21.82 -3.76 1.99
N THR A 38 -23.00 -3.92 2.58
CA THR A 38 -24.28 -3.49 1.99
C THR A 38 -25.06 -2.64 2.98
N SER A 39 -25.91 -1.77 2.46
CA SER A 39 -26.91 -1.00 3.23
C SER A 39 -28.27 -1.12 2.54
N PRO A 40 -29.37 -0.61 3.12
CA PRO A 40 -30.66 -0.53 2.42
C PRO A 40 -30.60 0.26 1.11
N LYS A 41 -29.58 1.11 0.91
CA LYS A 41 -29.37 1.89 -0.31
C LYS A 41 -28.55 1.14 -1.39
N GLY A 42 -28.06 -0.05 -1.09
CA GLY A 42 -27.29 -0.87 -2.03
C GLY A 42 -25.93 -1.31 -1.49
N THR A 43 -25.11 -1.87 -2.39
CA THR A 43 -23.74 -2.33 -2.10
C THR A 43 -22.80 -1.14 -1.98
N LEU A 44 -22.04 -1.10 -0.89
CA LEU A 44 -21.05 -0.07 -0.60
C LEU A 44 -19.63 -0.56 -0.94
N VAL A 45 -19.35 -1.85 -0.68
CA VAL A 45 -18.06 -2.51 -0.89
C VAL A 45 -18.33 -3.93 -1.38
N ASP A 46 -17.62 -4.39 -2.40
CA ASP A 46 -17.65 -5.78 -2.88
C ASP A 46 -16.28 -6.16 -3.43
N LEU A 47 -15.39 -6.57 -2.52
CA LEU A 47 -14.00 -6.86 -2.78
C LEU A 47 -13.76 -8.38 -2.78
N ALA A 48 -12.98 -8.86 -3.74
CA ALA A 48 -12.48 -10.23 -3.76
C ALA A 48 -10.95 -10.24 -3.92
N TYR A 49 -10.29 -11.21 -3.29
CA TYR A 49 -8.84 -11.34 -3.25
C TYR A 49 -8.41 -12.75 -3.65
N ILE A 50 -7.29 -12.84 -4.36
CA ILE A 50 -6.64 -14.11 -4.70
C ILE A 50 -5.19 -14.03 -4.24
N TYR A 51 -4.71 -15.04 -3.51
CA TYR A 51 -3.34 -15.14 -2.99
C TYR A 51 -2.51 -16.23 -3.68
N THR A 52 -3.17 -17.12 -4.43
CA THR A 52 -2.52 -18.25 -5.09
C THR A 52 -1.58 -17.78 -6.20
N ARG A 53 -0.38 -18.35 -6.22
CA ARG A 53 0.60 -18.12 -7.28
C ARG A 53 0.26 -18.97 -8.51
N GLN A 54 1.07 -18.85 -9.56
CA GLN A 54 0.87 -19.61 -10.80
C GLN A 54 0.96 -21.13 -10.63
N ASP A 55 1.69 -21.60 -9.60
CA ASP A 55 1.77 -23.03 -9.25
C ASP A 55 0.55 -23.54 -8.47
N GLY A 56 -0.42 -22.67 -8.17
CA GLY A 56 -1.63 -23.01 -7.42
C GLY A 56 -1.47 -22.96 -5.90
N GLU A 57 -0.24 -22.79 -5.39
CA GLU A 57 0.03 -22.69 -3.97
C GLU A 57 -0.26 -21.29 -3.44
N ASP A 58 -0.66 -21.20 -2.18
CA ASP A 58 -0.85 -19.92 -1.51
C ASP A 58 0.51 -19.25 -1.27
N GLY A 59 0.69 -18.05 -1.83
CA GLY A 59 1.90 -17.26 -1.66
C GLY A 59 1.88 -16.29 -0.48
N GLY A 60 0.77 -16.21 0.27
CA GLY A 60 0.55 -15.26 1.37
C GLY A 60 0.53 -13.79 0.94
N LYS A 61 0.58 -13.50 -0.37
CA LYS A 61 0.57 -12.16 -0.96
C LYS A 61 -0.56 -12.06 -1.97
N ILE A 62 -1.27 -10.95 -1.96
CA ILE A 62 -2.37 -10.68 -2.90
C ILE A 62 -1.82 -10.67 -4.33
N ARG A 63 -2.37 -11.51 -5.20
CA ARG A 63 -2.09 -11.59 -6.64
C ARG A 63 -3.17 -10.91 -7.48
N THR A 64 -4.38 -10.85 -6.96
CA THR A 64 -5.48 -10.13 -7.61
C THR A 64 -6.39 -9.53 -6.56
N THR A 65 -6.80 -8.28 -6.79
CA THR A 65 -7.99 -7.69 -6.18
C THR A 65 -9.06 -7.50 -7.26
N THR A 66 -10.31 -7.65 -6.89
CA THR A 66 -11.47 -7.27 -7.72
C THR A 66 -12.39 -6.43 -6.87
N ASP A 67 -12.74 -5.25 -7.36
CA ASP A 67 -13.79 -4.41 -6.79
C ASP A 67 -14.99 -4.46 -7.74
N ALA A 68 -15.98 -5.29 -7.39
CA ALA A 68 -17.18 -5.45 -8.19
C ALA A 68 -18.12 -4.23 -8.11
N ALA A 69 -18.01 -3.41 -7.06
CA ALA A 69 -18.78 -2.18 -6.94
C ALA A 69 -18.22 -1.08 -7.85
N ALA A 70 -16.89 -0.98 -7.97
CA ALA A 70 -16.21 -0.06 -8.89
C ALA A 70 -16.06 -0.61 -10.33
N GLY A 71 -16.19 -1.93 -10.50
CA GLY A 71 -15.99 -2.63 -11.76
C GLY A 71 -14.51 -2.74 -12.17
N THR A 72 -13.59 -2.75 -11.20
CA THR A 72 -12.15 -2.79 -11.44
C THR A 72 -11.52 -4.10 -10.98
N ARG A 73 -10.42 -4.48 -11.63
CA ARG A 73 -9.62 -5.66 -11.27
C ARG A 73 -8.15 -5.32 -11.36
N THR A 74 -7.42 -5.51 -10.26
CA THR A 74 -5.98 -5.21 -10.19
C THR A 74 -5.18 -6.49 -10.03
N SER A 75 -4.24 -6.74 -10.94
CA SER A 75 -3.26 -7.83 -10.81
C SER A 75 -1.97 -7.32 -10.20
N TYR A 76 -1.31 -8.14 -9.38
CA TYR A 76 -0.05 -7.81 -8.73
C TYR A 76 1.02 -8.85 -9.04
N GLU A 77 2.21 -8.35 -9.36
CA GLU A 77 3.42 -9.12 -9.61
C GLU A 77 4.48 -8.76 -8.57
N TYR A 78 5.32 -9.75 -8.29
CA TYR A 78 6.40 -9.64 -7.35
C TYR A 78 7.66 -10.20 -8.00
N ASP A 79 8.82 -9.63 -7.67
CA ASP A 79 10.10 -10.17 -8.11
C ASP A 79 10.48 -11.45 -7.36
N SER A 80 11.63 -12.03 -7.69
CA SER A 80 12.14 -13.26 -7.06
C SER A 80 12.44 -13.11 -5.57
N ALA A 81 12.66 -11.89 -5.08
CA ALA A 81 12.82 -11.59 -3.65
C ALA A 81 11.47 -11.33 -2.94
N GLY A 82 10.35 -11.43 -3.65
CA GLY A 82 9.02 -11.21 -3.10
C GLY A 82 8.65 -9.74 -2.89
N ARG A 83 9.39 -8.81 -3.50
CA ARG A 83 9.10 -7.36 -3.51
C ARG A 83 8.10 -7.06 -4.61
N PHE A 84 7.22 -6.09 -4.39
CA PHE A 84 6.24 -5.66 -5.39
C PHE A 84 6.94 -5.14 -6.64
N SER A 85 6.65 -5.70 -7.82
CA SER A 85 7.29 -5.28 -9.07
C SER A 85 6.32 -4.57 -10.00
N TYR A 86 5.09 -5.04 -10.13
CA TYR A 86 4.14 -4.46 -11.07
C TYR A 86 2.69 -4.64 -10.61
N ALA A 87 1.85 -3.63 -10.84
CA ALA A 87 0.40 -3.74 -10.78
C ALA A 87 -0.26 -3.17 -12.02
N ALA A 88 -1.36 -3.79 -12.43
CA ALA A 88 -2.23 -3.30 -13.48
C ALA A 88 -3.69 -3.40 -13.04
N GLU A 89 -4.33 -2.24 -12.91
CA GLU A 89 -5.76 -2.11 -12.71
C GLU A 89 -6.47 -1.98 -14.05
N ASN A 90 -7.43 -2.87 -14.30
CA ASN A 90 -8.27 -2.81 -15.48
C ASN A 90 -9.72 -2.51 -15.06
N LYS A 91 -10.42 -1.73 -15.87
CA LYS A 91 -11.87 -1.59 -15.84
C LYS A 91 -12.45 -2.34 -17.03
N GLY A 92 -13.01 -3.51 -16.78
CA GLY A 92 -13.28 -4.49 -17.85
C GLY A 92 -11.98 -4.95 -18.53
N SER A 93 -11.90 -4.83 -19.85
CA SER A 93 -10.70 -5.17 -20.64
C SER A 93 -9.75 -3.99 -20.86
N THR A 94 -10.06 -2.81 -20.32
CA THR A 94 -9.28 -1.59 -20.53
C THR A 94 -8.37 -1.34 -19.33
N LEU A 95 -7.08 -1.12 -19.60
CA LEU A 95 -6.13 -0.68 -18.57
C LEU A 95 -6.55 0.71 -18.06
N ASN A 96 -6.85 0.80 -16.78
CA ASN A 96 -7.24 2.04 -16.10
C ASN A 96 -6.03 2.73 -15.47
N ALA A 97 -5.17 1.94 -14.79
CA ALA A 97 -3.95 2.43 -14.16
C ALA A 97 -2.93 1.30 -14.00
N SER A 98 -1.66 1.65 -13.89
CA SER A 98 -0.58 0.70 -13.65
C SER A 98 0.61 1.35 -12.94
N TRP A 99 1.38 0.51 -12.26
CA TRP A 99 2.54 0.92 -11.47
C TRP A 99 3.63 -0.13 -11.61
N GLN A 100 4.85 0.32 -11.87
CA GLN A 100 6.04 -0.50 -12.04
C GLN A 100 7.14 0.02 -11.11
N TYR A 101 7.78 -0.90 -10.39
CA TYR A 101 8.96 -0.63 -9.58
C TYR A 101 10.05 -1.63 -9.95
N CYS A 102 11.28 -1.14 -10.03
CA CYS A 102 12.45 -1.92 -10.41
C CYS A 102 13.50 -1.77 -9.34
N TYR A 103 14.14 -2.88 -8.98
CA TYR A 103 15.10 -2.91 -7.91
C TYR A 103 16.40 -3.57 -8.36
N ASP A 104 17.49 -3.21 -7.70
CA ASP A 104 18.71 -3.99 -7.75
C ASP A 104 18.65 -5.23 -6.83
N LEU A 105 19.74 -5.99 -6.79
CA LEU A 105 19.88 -7.18 -5.94
C LEU A 105 19.94 -6.85 -4.45
N ALA A 106 20.37 -5.64 -4.08
CA ALA A 106 20.54 -5.25 -2.68
C ALA A 106 19.22 -4.80 -2.03
N GLY A 107 18.25 -4.33 -2.82
CA GLY A 107 17.04 -3.75 -2.24
C GLY A 107 16.60 -2.44 -2.88
N ASN A 108 17.50 -1.77 -3.58
CA ASN A 108 17.35 -0.35 -3.86
C ASN A 108 16.47 -0.13 -5.09
N LEU A 109 15.60 0.86 -5.01
CA LEU A 109 14.75 1.27 -6.13
C LEU A 109 15.63 1.92 -7.22
N THR A 110 15.66 1.32 -8.41
CA THR A 110 16.46 1.78 -9.55
C THR A 110 15.62 2.45 -10.63
N SER A 111 14.33 2.14 -10.71
CA SER A 111 13.40 2.90 -11.56
C SER A 111 11.94 2.68 -11.19
N GLN A 112 11.06 3.61 -11.56
CA GLN A 112 9.61 3.48 -11.42
C GLN A 112 8.84 4.11 -12.59
N GLY A 113 7.71 3.52 -12.95
CA GLY A 113 6.88 4.03 -14.05
C GLY A 113 5.49 3.43 -14.07
N VAL A 114 4.75 3.68 -15.14
CA VAL A 114 3.41 3.11 -15.36
C VAL A 114 3.43 1.96 -16.36
N ASP A 115 4.40 1.91 -17.26
CA ASP A 115 4.54 0.82 -18.23
C ASP A 115 5.25 -0.38 -17.62
N LYS A 116 4.89 -1.57 -18.11
CA LYS A 116 5.45 -2.84 -17.60
C LYS A 116 6.90 -3.07 -18.05
N GLY A 117 7.72 -3.59 -17.13
CA GLY A 117 9.10 -4.04 -17.33
C GLY A 117 10.14 -3.17 -16.63
N CYS A 118 11.43 -3.44 -16.83
CA CYS A 118 12.51 -2.66 -16.22
C CYS A 118 13.64 -2.38 -17.24
N PRO A 119 14.31 -1.22 -17.18
CA PRO A 119 13.98 -0.02 -16.37
C PRO A 119 12.78 0.75 -16.96
N ARG A 120 12.05 1.55 -16.17
CA ARG A 120 10.88 2.32 -16.65
C ARG A 120 10.76 3.69 -16.01
N GLY A 121 10.19 4.62 -16.78
CA GLY A 121 9.85 5.96 -16.32
C GLY A 121 11.04 6.69 -15.71
N THR A 122 10.89 7.05 -14.44
CA THR A 122 11.92 7.69 -13.65
C THR A 122 13.00 6.69 -13.26
N THR A 123 14.27 7.08 -13.41
CA THR A 123 15.42 6.26 -13.00
C THR A 123 16.14 6.88 -11.80
N TYR A 124 16.74 6.02 -10.98
CA TYR A 124 17.46 6.42 -9.78
C TYR A 124 18.88 5.87 -9.80
N THR A 125 19.85 6.70 -9.40
CA THR A 125 21.22 6.27 -9.16
C THR A 125 21.41 6.02 -7.68
N VAL A 126 22.01 4.89 -7.34
CA VAL A 126 22.25 4.47 -5.96
C VAL A 126 23.76 4.35 -5.73
N ASN A 127 24.25 4.87 -4.60
CA ASN A 127 25.65 4.75 -4.21
C ASN A 127 25.91 3.46 -3.38
N ASP A 128 27.18 3.20 -3.05
CA ASP A 128 27.57 2.01 -2.27
C ASP A 128 26.98 1.98 -0.84
N ALA A 129 26.55 3.14 -0.33
CA ALA A 129 25.86 3.28 0.95
C ALA A 129 24.34 3.04 0.85
N GLN A 130 23.84 2.55 -0.30
CA GLN A 130 22.42 2.29 -0.56
C GLN A 130 21.54 3.54 -0.53
N GLN A 131 22.10 4.70 -0.89
CA GLN A 131 21.41 5.98 -0.93
C GLN A 131 21.09 6.40 -2.36
N ILE A 132 19.90 6.96 -2.59
CA ILE A 132 19.54 7.55 -3.88
C ILE A 132 20.28 8.88 -4.04
N THR A 133 21.14 8.96 -5.04
CA THR A 133 22.02 10.12 -5.27
C THR A 133 21.66 10.90 -6.52
N ALA A 134 20.84 10.32 -7.40
CA ALA A 134 20.32 11.02 -8.57
C ALA A 134 18.95 10.50 -8.96
N LYS A 135 18.19 11.38 -9.61
CA LYS A 135 16.94 11.07 -10.30
C LYS A 135 17.05 11.54 -11.74
N ASP A 136 16.81 10.66 -12.70
CA ASP A 136 16.86 10.97 -14.14
C ASP A 136 18.19 11.63 -14.55
N GLY A 137 19.31 11.16 -13.94
CA GLY A 137 20.65 11.71 -14.12
C GLY A 137 20.96 13.01 -13.34
N SER A 138 19.95 13.63 -12.72
CA SER A 138 20.13 14.83 -11.90
C SER A 138 20.45 14.48 -10.45
N THR A 139 21.58 14.97 -9.94
CA THR A 139 21.98 14.84 -8.53
C THR A 139 21.41 15.95 -7.64
N ALA A 140 20.65 16.88 -8.21
CA ALA A 140 20.11 18.01 -7.47
C ALA A 140 19.20 17.53 -6.32
N ASN A 141 19.30 18.22 -5.17
CA ASN A 141 18.37 18.12 -4.06
C ASN A 141 18.30 16.75 -3.35
N TRP A 142 19.41 15.99 -3.38
CA TRP A 142 19.66 14.83 -2.54
C TRP A 142 20.71 15.17 -1.49
N SER A 143 20.40 14.97 -0.21
CA SER A 143 21.38 15.16 0.86
C SER A 143 21.15 14.19 2.01
N TYR A 144 22.25 13.82 2.65
CA TYR A 144 22.29 12.85 3.73
C TYR A 144 23.15 13.38 4.88
N ASP A 145 22.81 13.01 6.12
CA ASP A 145 23.69 13.26 7.26
C ASP A 145 24.82 12.22 7.35
N GLN A 146 25.75 12.42 8.28
CA GLN A 146 26.96 11.59 8.42
C GLN A 146 26.67 10.12 8.81
N ILE A 147 25.50 9.84 9.38
CA ILE A 147 25.09 8.48 9.74
C ILE A 147 24.14 7.88 8.69
N GLY A 148 23.95 8.58 7.56
CA GLY A 148 23.28 8.09 6.38
C GLY A 148 21.80 8.44 6.29
N ASN A 149 21.26 9.25 7.21
CA ASN A 149 19.85 9.61 7.15
C ASN A 149 19.57 10.63 6.04
N GLU A 150 18.49 10.42 5.29
CA GLU A 150 18.04 11.34 4.24
C GLU A 150 17.56 12.68 4.85
N THR A 151 18.15 13.78 4.42
CA THR A 151 17.80 15.15 4.87
C THR A 151 17.11 15.97 3.78
N ALA A 152 17.30 15.60 2.51
CA ALA A 152 16.52 16.08 1.38
C ALA A 152 16.36 14.99 0.31
N ALA A 153 15.17 14.97 -0.33
CA ALA A 153 14.88 14.11 -1.47
C ALA A 153 14.03 14.80 -2.52
N ALA A 154 14.38 14.60 -3.78
CA ALA A 154 13.66 15.08 -4.94
C ALA A 154 12.96 13.93 -5.67
N THR A 155 11.97 13.32 -5.01
CA THR A 155 11.26 12.14 -5.54
C THR A 155 10.35 12.46 -6.73
N THR A 156 9.96 13.72 -6.96
CA THR A 156 9.21 14.17 -8.14
C THR A 156 9.93 15.34 -8.84
N PRO A 157 9.72 15.57 -10.15
CA PRO A 157 10.32 16.70 -10.85
C PRO A 157 9.95 18.08 -10.26
N GLU A 158 8.79 18.18 -9.58
CA GLU A 158 8.21 19.46 -9.16
C GLU A 158 8.47 19.82 -7.69
N THR A 159 8.92 18.89 -6.84
CA THR A 159 9.11 19.17 -5.41
C THR A 159 10.30 18.46 -4.78
N THR A 160 11.00 19.19 -3.91
CA THR A 160 12.00 18.64 -2.99
C THR A 160 11.42 18.62 -1.58
N ARG A 161 11.47 17.46 -0.93
CA ARG A 161 11.23 17.34 0.52
C ARG A 161 12.48 17.79 1.25
N THR A 162 12.32 18.69 2.21
CA THR A 162 13.41 19.18 3.07
C THR A 162 12.98 19.14 4.54
N GLY A 163 13.93 19.25 5.47
CA GLY A 163 13.63 19.32 6.91
C GLY A 163 13.13 18.00 7.50
N ILE A 164 13.57 16.87 6.94
CA ILE A 164 13.27 15.54 7.45
C ILE A 164 13.99 15.39 8.81
N LYS A 165 13.23 15.10 9.87
CA LYS A 165 13.78 14.81 11.20
C LYS A 165 13.57 13.34 11.55
N TRP A 166 14.65 12.68 11.94
CA TRP A 166 14.66 11.28 12.36
C TRP A 166 14.70 11.19 13.89
N THR A 167 13.81 10.38 14.46
CA THR A 167 13.82 10.04 15.90
C THR A 167 14.02 8.54 16.06
N ASP A 168 14.84 8.14 17.04
CA ASP A 168 15.29 6.77 17.33
C ASP A 168 14.16 5.77 17.69
N ARG A 169 12.91 6.21 17.78
CA ARG A 169 11.73 5.34 17.98
C ARG A 169 10.61 5.71 17.01
N SER A 170 10.34 4.82 16.07
CA SER A 170 9.24 4.82 15.08
C SER A 170 9.56 5.49 13.74
N PRO A 171 9.16 4.88 12.59
CA PRO A 171 9.43 5.39 11.23
C PRO A 171 8.62 6.64 10.85
N ASN A 172 8.04 7.34 11.82
CA ASN A 172 7.21 8.51 11.59
C ASN A 172 8.08 9.77 11.44
N ALA A 173 8.78 9.89 10.31
CA ALA A 173 9.49 11.10 9.95
C ALA A 173 8.51 12.24 9.63
N SER A 174 8.62 13.36 10.34
CA SER A 174 7.98 14.63 9.94
C SER A 174 8.83 15.29 8.86
N SER A 175 8.24 15.66 7.72
CA SER A 175 8.91 16.40 6.63
C SER A 175 8.15 17.67 6.29
N SER A 176 8.85 18.75 5.94
CA SER A 176 8.28 19.94 5.31
C SER A 176 8.40 19.86 3.78
N VAL A 177 7.33 20.22 3.06
CA VAL A 177 7.33 20.35 1.58
C VAL A 177 7.11 21.81 1.25
N THR A 178 8.05 22.45 0.55
CA THR A 178 7.90 23.86 0.17
C THR A 178 7.30 24.00 -1.23
N ARG A 179 5.96 24.01 -1.31
CA ARG A 179 5.11 25.05 -1.94
C ARG A 179 3.64 24.58 -1.98
N SER A 180 2.74 25.43 -1.50
CA SER A 180 1.33 25.16 -1.10
C SER A 180 1.17 24.26 0.11
N SER A 181 0.67 24.86 1.19
CA SER A 181 0.42 24.25 2.49
C SER A 181 -0.47 23.01 2.38
N THR A 182 0.13 21.83 2.44
CA THR A 182 -0.52 20.61 2.89
C THR A 182 0.50 19.76 3.65
N THR A 183 0.27 19.61 4.94
CA THR A 183 1.08 18.76 5.83
C THR A 183 0.82 17.30 5.49
N GLY A 184 1.60 16.73 4.58
CA GLY A 184 1.52 15.30 4.21
C GLY A 184 2.58 14.48 4.93
N ARG A 185 2.16 13.46 5.70
CA ARG A 185 3.06 12.40 6.17
C ARG A 185 3.24 11.39 5.03
N TRP A 186 4.43 11.33 4.45
CA TRP A 186 4.76 10.28 3.48
C TRP A 186 5.48 9.15 4.21
N ALA A 187 4.83 8.00 4.29
CA ALA A 187 5.44 6.74 4.70
C ALA A 187 5.92 6.00 3.43
N SER A 188 7.15 5.49 3.45
CA SER A 188 7.51 4.36 2.58
C SER A 188 6.49 3.25 2.78
N PRO A 189 6.05 2.52 1.74
CA PRO A 189 5.01 1.51 1.89
C PRO A 189 5.48 0.45 2.90
N PRO A 190 4.81 0.29 4.05
CA PRO A 190 5.18 -0.74 5.00
C PRO A 190 4.86 -2.13 4.40
N PRO A 191 5.57 -3.20 4.81
CA PRO A 191 5.07 -4.55 4.60
C PRO A 191 3.69 -4.64 5.24
N GLN A 192 2.69 -4.97 4.43
CA GLN A 192 1.29 -5.06 4.83
C GLN A 192 1.16 -6.07 5.98
N ARG A 193 0.82 -5.58 7.17
CA ARG A 193 0.14 -6.37 8.21
C ARG A 193 -1.17 -5.64 8.53
N PRO A 194 -2.34 -6.24 8.29
CA PRO A 194 -3.58 -5.67 8.77
C PRO A 194 -3.65 -5.93 10.28
N GLU A 195 -3.32 -4.92 11.07
CA GLU A 195 -3.56 -4.92 12.52
C GLU A 195 -4.76 -4.02 12.81
N TRP A 196 -5.90 -4.65 13.07
CA TRP A 196 -7.12 -4.00 13.50
C TRP A 196 -7.04 -3.84 15.03
N THR A 197 -6.79 -2.62 15.51
CA THR A 197 -6.95 -2.30 16.94
C THR A 197 -8.34 -1.71 17.15
N PRO A 198 -9.18 -2.28 18.02
CA PRO A 198 -10.43 -1.66 18.42
C PRO A 198 -10.13 -0.43 19.29
N ASP A 199 -10.58 0.75 18.88
CA ASP A 199 -10.62 1.91 19.76
C ASP A 199 -11.68 1.68 20.85
N SER A 200 -11.22 1.23 22.01
CA SER A 200 -11.97 1.26 23.25
C SER A 200 -11.70 2.58 23.97
N THR A 201 -12.40 3.63 23.57
CA THR A 201 -12.61 4.79 24.46
C THR A 201 -14.10 5.09 24.54
N ALA A 202 -14.70 4.48 25.56
CA ALA A 202 -15.80 5.09 26.26
C ALA A 202 -15.42 6.53 26.63
N ASN A 203 -16.35 7.46 26.48
CA ASN A 203 -16.37 8.64 27.35
C ASN A 203 -17.75 8.72 28.01
N PRO A 204 -17.84 8.79 29.35
CA PRO A 204 -19.08 8.99 30.08
C PRO A 204 -19.56 10.44 29.91
N GLY A 205 -20.86 10.65 30.13
CA GLY A 205 -21.60 11.81 29.62
C GLY A 205 -21.27 13.20 30.18
N ALA A 206 -21.86 14.20 29.51
CA ALA A 206 -22.24 15.54 29.95
C ALA A 206 -22.91 16.18 28.70
N ARG A 207 -24.12 16.73 28.67
CA ARG A 207 -25.17 17.10 29.62
C ARG A 207 -26.53 16.81 28.97
#